data_AF-X6BHB4-F1
#
_entry.id   AF-X6BHB4-F1
#
_cell.length_a   1.000
_cell.length_b   1.000
_cell.length_c   1.000
_cell.angle_alpha   90.00
_cell.angle_beta   90.00
_cell.angle_gamma   90.00
#
_symmetry.space_group_name_H-M   'P 1'
#
loop_
_entity.id
_entity.type
_entity.pdbx_description
1 polymer ?
#
loop_
_entity_poly.entity_id
_entity_poly.type
_entity_poly.pdbx_seq_one_letter_code
_entity_poly.pdbx_strand_id
1 'polypeptide(L)'
;MGERLSLELSDGLAEIDGLLDEFKHEPRVLDPYDARILSDRLKQLRYAARVLENRLSAKLWNDAARIERDAEAERVAEAAFQPGSNICLFPVIPRPFSDGRPGGAA
;
A
#
# COMPACT_ATOMS: atom_id res chain seq x y z
N MET A 1 15.79 4.99 -0.27
CA MET A 1 16.22 3.63 -0.65
C MET A 1 15.50 3.28 -1.94
N GLY A 2 16.23 3.10 -3.04
CA GLY A 2 15.61 2.74 -4.32
C GLY A 2 15.01 1.34 -4.21
N GLU A 3 13.72 1.21 -4.51
CA GLU A 3 13.11 -0.12 -4.69
C GLU A 3 13.89 -0.82 -5.80
N ARG A 4 14.61 -1.89 -5.44
CA ARG A 4 15.19 -2.81 -6.41
C ARG A 4 13.97 -3.40 -7.14
N LEU A 5 13.80 -3.06 -8.42
CA LEU A 5 12.81 -3.69 -9.30
C LEU A 5 13.17 -5.17 -9.36
N SER A 6 12.52 -5.96 -8.51
CA SER A 6 12.61 -7.42 -8.55
C SER A 6 11.64 -7.89 -9.63
N LEU A 7 12.19 -8.49 -10.69
CA LEU A 7 11.43 -9.11 -11.78
C LEU A 7 11.15 -10.59 -11.51
N GLU A 8 11.27 -11.05 -10.25
CA GLU A 8 11.11 -12.46 -9.83
C GLU A 8 9.87 -13.15 -10.42
N LEU A 9 8.74 -12.45 -10.53
CA LEU A 9 7.54 -13.02 -11.14
C LEU A 9 7.70 -13.23 -12.65
N SER A 10 8.26 -12.25 -13.35
CA SER A 10 8.51 -12.33 -14.80
C SER A 10 9.56 -13.39 -15.12
N ASP A 11 10.65 -13.43 -14.34
CA ASP A 11 11.72 -14.41 -14.48
C ASP A 11 11.19 -15.83 -14.22
N GLY A 12 10.37 -15.99 -13.17
CA GLY A 12 9.71 -17.27 -12.86
C GLY A 12 8.73 -17.74 -13.94
N LEU A 13 8.02 -16.83 -14.60
CA LEU A 13 7.17 -17.17 -15.75
C LEU A 13 8.01 -17.66 -16.94
N ALA A 14 9.12 -16.97 -17.23
CA ALA A 14 10.02 -17.35 -18.32
C ALA A 14 10.67 -18.72 -18.08
N GLU A 15 11.06 -19.03 -16.84
CA GLU A 15 11.56 -20.36 -16.47
C GLU A 15 10.52 -21.46 -16.71
N ILE A 16 9.24 -21.21 -16.36
CA ILE A 16 8.17 -22.19 -16.58
C ILE A 16 7.89 -22.40 -18.07
N ASP A 17 7.86 -21.33 -18.87
CA ASP A 17 7.62 -21.44 -20.32
C ASP A 17 8.72 -22.26 -21.00
N GLY A 18 9.99 -22.05 -20.60
CA GLY A 18 11.12 -22.86 -21.04
C GLY A 18 10.99 -24.34 -20.66
N LEU A 19 10.57 -24.65 -19.43
CA LEU A 19 10.31 -26.03 -19.01
C LEU A 19 9.18 -26.69 -19.81
N LEU A 20 8.14 -25.93 -20.19
CA LEU A 20 7.01 -26.44 -20.95
C LEU A 20 7.30 -26.56 -22.45
N ASP A 21 8.20 -25.75 -23.00
CA ASP A 21 8.67 -25.85 -24.39
C ASP A 21 9.23 -27.24 -24.71
N GLU A 22 9.92 -27.87 -23.76
CA GLU A 22 10.46 -29.23 -23.91
C GLU A 22 9.36 -30.29 -24.15
N PHE A 23 8.13 -30.02 -23.72
CA PHE A 23 6.97 -30.91 -23.89
C PHE A 23 6.17 -30.63 -25.18
N LYS A 24 6.47 -29.56 -25.93
CA LYS A 24 5.73 -29.18 -27.15
C LYS A 24 6.06 -30.05 -28.36
N HIS A 25 7.20 -30.74 -28.36
CA HIS A 25 7.70 -31.46 -29.54
C HIS A 25 7.33 -32.94 -29.60
N GLU A 26 7.03 -33.57 -28.46
CA GLU A 26 6.64 -34.99 -28.39
C GLU A 26 5.61 -35.24 -27.27
N PRO A 27 4.69 -36.21 -27.45
CA PRO A 27 3.81 -36.65 -26.38
C PRO A 27 4.64 -37.33 -25.28
N ARG A 28 4.96 -36.58 -24.23
CA ARG A 28 5.64 -37.08 -23.04
C ARG A 28 4.64 -37.32 -21.92
N VAL A 29 4.78 -38.45 -21.23
CA VAL A 29 4.11 -38.67 -19.95
C VAL A 29 4.90 -37.89 -18.91
N LEU A 30 4.26 -36.91 -18.28
CA LEU A 30 4.87 -36.14 -17.19
C LEU A 30 5.10 -37.09 -16.02
N ASP A 31 6.36 -37.32 -15.67
CA ASP A 31 6.67 -38.20 -14.55
C ASP A 31 6.34 -37.53 -13.20
N PRO A 32 6.19 -38.31 -12.11
CA PRO A 32 5.83 -37.74 -10.81
C PRO A 32 6.85 -36.74 -10.24
N TYR A 33 8.13 -36.85 -10.60
CA TYR A 33 9.19 -35.93 -10.18
C TYR A 33 9.07 -34.59 -10.92
N ASP A 34 8.88 -34.62 -12.23
CA ASP A 34 8.64 -33.42 -13.05
C ASP A 34 7.35 -32.72 -12.65
N ALA A 35 6.28 -33.49 -12.40
CA ALA A 35 5.02 -32.97 -11.88
C ALA A 35 5.19 -32.27 -10.53
N ARG A 36 6.08 -32.79 -9.66
CA ARG A 36 6.41 -32.16 -8.38
C ARG A 36 7.16 -30.86 -8.59
N ILE A 37 8.16 -30.83 -9.47
CA ILE A 37 8.91 -29.61 -9.79
C ILE A 37 7.96 -28.53 -10.32
N LEU A 38 7.10 -28.88 -11.29
CA LEU A 38 6.12 -27.96 -11.85
C LEU A 38 5.16 -27.42 -10.76
N SER A 39 4.67 -28.29 -9.88
CA SER A 39 3.83 -27.91 -8.75
C SER A 39 4.53 -26.93 -7.81
N ASP A 40 5.80 -27.15 -7.49
CA ASP A 40 6.57 -26.27 -6.61
C ASP A 40 6.85 -24.92 -7.27
N ARG A 41 7.14 -24.88 -8.57
CA ARG A 41 7.26 -23.62 -9.34
C ARG A 41 5.97 -22.84 -9.39
N LEU A 42 4.83 -23.50 -9.61
CA LEU A 42 3.51 -22.85 -9.57
C LEU A 42 3.18 -22.26 -8.19
N LYS A 43 3.61 -22.91 -7.09
CA LYS A 43 3.47 -22.35 -5.74
C LYS A 43 4.31 -21.09 -5.55
N GLN A 44 5.57 -21.12 -6.00
CA GLN A 44 6.45 -19.95 -5.94
C GLN A 44 5.87 -18.77 -6.73
N LEU A 45 5.35 -19.04 -7.93
CA LEU A 45 4.70 -18.03 -8.77
C LEU A 45 3.48 -17.42 -8.07
N ARG A 46 2.61 -18.27 -7.53
CA ARG A 46 1.41 -17.82 -6.80
C ARG A 46 1.77 -16.94 -5.61
N TYR A 47 2.83 -17.29 -4.88
CA TYR A 47 3.32 -16.49 -3.78
C TYR A 47 3.83 -15.13 -4.26
N ALA A 48 4.68 -15.09 -5.29
CA ALA A 48 5.20 -13.85 -5.86
C ALA A 48 4.06 -12.93 -6.37
N ALA A 49 3.07 -13.50 -7.07
CA ALA A 49 1.89 -12.77 -7.53
C ALA A 49 1.11 -12.14 -6.36
N ARG A 50 0.86 -12.92 -5.30
CA ARG A 50 0.17 -12.45 -4.09
C ARG A 50 0.92 -11.30 -3.41
N VAL A 51 2.25 -11.39 -3.34
CA VAL A 51 3.10 -10.32 -2.79
C VAL A 51 2.97 -9.04 -3.63
N LEU A 52 2.99 -9.17 -4.96
CA LEU A 52 2.84 -8.04 -5.87
C LEU A 52 1.45 -7.39 -5.73
N GLU A 53 0.38 -8.19 -5.70
CA GLU A 53 -0.99 -7.72 -5.48
C GLU A 53 -1.12 -6.93 -4.17
N ASN A 54 -0.55 -7.46 -3.08
CA ASN A 54 -0.58 -6.80 -1.78
C ASN A 54 0.16 -5.45 -1.80
N ARG A 55 1.34 -5.39 -2.43
CA ARG A 55 2.12 -4.14 -2.57
C ARG A 55 1.38 -3.11 -3.41
N LEU A 56 0.79 -3.54 -4.52
CA LEU A 56 -0.01 -2.66 -5.37
C LEU A 56 -1.24 -2.14 -4.64
N SER A 57 -1.96 -3.01 -3.93
CA SER A 57 -3.15 -2.64 -3.15
C SER A 57 -2.80 -1.62 -2.07
N ALA A 58 -1.71 -1.85 -1.33
CA ALA A 58 -1.22 -0.90 -0.33
C ALA A 58 -0.86 0.45 -0.95
N LYS A 59 -0.19 0.46 -2.10
CA LYS A 59 0.15 1.70 -2.82
C LYS A 59 -1.11 2.46 -3.25
N LEU A 60 -2.05 1.79 -3.91
CA LEU A 60 -3.30 2.40 -4.37
C LEU A 60 -4.13 2.97 -3.21
N TRP A 61 -4.20 2.24 -2.10
CA TRP A 61 -4.92 2.69 -0.90
C TRP A 61 -4.26 3.92 -0.28
N ASN A 62 -2.93 3.92 -0.16
CA ASN A 62 -2.17 5.07 0.35
C ASN A 62 -2.29 6.29 -0.57
N ASP A 63 -2.27 6.10 -1.88
CA ASP A 63 -2.43 7.16 -2.86
C ASP A 63 -3.84 7.77 -2.81
N ALA A 64 -4.88 6.92 -2.72
CA ALA A 64 -6.25 7.38 -2.53
C ALA A 64 -6.43 8.16 -1.21
N ALA A 65 -5.90 7.64 -0.10
CA ALA A 65 -5.96 8.30 1.21
C ALA A 65 -5.18 9.62 1.26
N ARG A 66 -4.17 9.80 0.39
CA ARG A 66 -3.43 11.05 0.24
C ARG A 66 -4.28 12.09 -0.49
N ILE A 67 -4.88 11.70 -1.61
CA ILE A 67 -5.78 12.57 -2.39
C ILE A 67 -6.96 13.04 -1.52
N GLU A 68 -7.54 12.13 -0.73
CA GLU A 68 -8.63 12.47 0.19
C GLU A 68 -8.20 13.49 1.26
N ARG A 69 -7.01 13.30 1.85
CA ARG A 69 -6.44 14.25 2.82
C ARG A 69 -6.16 15.61 2.20
N ASP A 70 -5.63 15.65 0.99
CA ASP A 70 -5.34 16.91 0.30
C ASP A 70 -6.65 17.67 0.01
N ALA A 71 -7.69 16.97 -0.43
CA ALA A 71 -9.03 17.54 -0.65
C ALA A 71 -9.73 17.98 0.65
N GLU A 72 -9.50 17.28 1.76
CA GLU A 72 -9.97 17.72 3.08
C GLU A 72 -9.23 18.95 3.58
N ALA A 73 -7.90 18.99 3.43
CA ALA A 73 -7.09 20.15 3.79
C ALA A 73 -7.51 21.40 3.00
N GLU A 74 -7.81 21.25 1.70
CA GLU A 74 -8.32 22.33 0.86
C GLU A 74 -9.68 22.85 1.36
N ARG A 75 -10.64 21.95 1.66
CA ARG A 75 -11.94 22.34 2.23
C ARG A 75 -11.80 23.05 3.57
N VAL A 76 -10.91 22.58 4.44
CA VAL A 76 -10.63 23.23 5.74
C VAL A 76 -10.01 24.61 5.53
N ALA A 77 -9.07 24.75 4.60
CA ALA A 77 -8.46 26.03 4.27
C ALA A 77 -9.50 27.02 3.73
N GLU A 78 -10.31 26.62 2.74
CA GLU A 78 -11.40 27.44 2.18
C GLU A 78 -12.36 27.93 3.27
N ALA A 79 -12.80 27.03 4.14
CA ALA A 79 -13.70 27.37 5.23
C ALA A 79 -13.02 28.25 6.31
N ALA A 80 -11.71 28.16 6.51
CA ALA A 80 -10.97 29.04 7.43
C ALA A 80 -10.87 30.49 6.92
N PHE A 81 -10.91 30.70 5.61
CA PHE A 81 -10.90 32.04 4.99
C PHE A 81 -12.29 32.72 4.94
N GLN A 82 -13.37 32.01 5.25
CA GLN A 82 -14.71 32.60 5.31
C GLN A 82 -14.91 33.47 6.57
N PRO A 83 -15.44 34.71 6.46
CA PRO A 83 -15.72 35.55 7.61
C PRO A 83 -16.75 34.90 8.54
N GLY A 84 -16.45 34.76 9.84
CA GLY A 84 -17.34 34.11 10.82
C GLY A 84 -17.20 32.58 10.90
N SER A 85 -16.13 32.02 10.33
CA SER A 85 -15.80 30.59 10.41
C SER A 85 -15.59 30.11 11.86
N ASN A 86 -16.26 29.00 12.23
CA ASN A 86 -16.11 28.31 13.53
C ASN A 86 -14.96 27.30 13.54
N ILE A 87 -14.02 27.36 12.60
CA ILE A 87 -12.89 26.42 12.54
C ILE A 87 -11.89 26.75 13.65
N CYS A 88 -11.79 25.84 14.61
CA CYS A 88 -10.77 25.90 15.66
C CYS A 88 -9.46 25.26 15.13
N LEU A 89 -8.53 26.09 14.63
CA LEU A 89 -7.22 25.64 14.11
C LEU A 89 -6.35 24.96 15.17
N PHE A 90 -6.64 25.17 16.45
CA PHE A 90 -6.03 24.49 17.58
C PHE A 90 -7.12 24.04 18.55
N PRO A 91 -6.98 22.88 19.22
CA PRO A 91 -7.85 22.57 20.34
C PRO A 91 -7.70 23.69 21.37
N VAL A 92 -8.80 24.39 21.65
CA VAL A 92 -8.82 25.39 22.72
C VAL A 92 -8.57 24.63 24.02
N ILE A 93 -7.33 24.66 24.51
CA ILE A 93 -7.02 24.22 25.86
C ILE A 93 -7.78 25.18 26.78
N PRO A 94 -8.79 24.73 27.54
CA PRO A 94 -9.52 25.62 28.42
C PRO A 94 -8.54 26.25 29.40
N ARG A 95 -8.50 27.59 29.46
CA ARG A 95 -7.65 28.29 30.43
C ARG A 95 -8.11 27.87 31.83
N PRO A 96 -7.20 27.40 32.72
CA PRO A 96 -7.59 26.79 33.98
C PRO A 96 -8.19 27.76 35.03
N PHE A 97 -8.50 29.01 34.68
CA PHE A 97 -9.08 29.98 35.62
C PHE A 97 -10.05 30.92 34.89
N SER A 98 -11.34 30.55 34.82
CA SER A 98 -12.45 31.47 34.56
C SER A 98 -12.96 32.15 35.83
N ASP A 99 -12.49 31.71 37.00
CA ASP A 99 -13.10 32.06 38.29
C ASP A 99 -12.28 33.14 39.01
N GLY A 100 -12.18 34.32 38.39
CA GLY A 100 -12.03 35.62 39.06
C GLY A 100 -10.99 35.83 40.17
N ARG A 101 -10.00 34.96 40.37
CA ARG A 101 -8.98 35.14 41.41
C ARG A 101 -7.71 35.74 40.83
N PRO A 102 -7.25 36.90 41.32
CA PRO A 102 -5.97 37.45 40.92
C PRO A 102 -4.86 36.55 41.49
N GLY A 103 -4.10 35.95 40.60
CA GLY A 103 -2.83 35.32 40.94
C GLY A 103 -1.75 36.38 41.14
N GLY A 104 -0.91 36.19 42.16
CA GLY A 104 0.37 36.87 42.29
C GLY A 104 0.46 37.78 43.51
N ALA A 105 0.90 37.20 44.63
CA ALA A 105 1.60 37.95 45.66
C ALA A 105 2.96 38.39 45.10
N ALA A 106 3.24 39.69 45.20
CA ALA A 106 4.55 40.29 45.22
C ALA A 106 4.50 41.45 46.23
#